data_AF-A0A7R7GD90-F1
#
_entry.id   AF-A0A7R7GD90-F1
#
_cell.length_a   1.000
_cell.length_b   1.000
_cell.length_c   1.000
_cell.angle_alpha   90.00
_cell.angle_beta   90.00
_cell.angle_gamma   90.00
#
_symmetry.space_group_name_H-M   'P 1'
#
loop_
_entity.id
_entity.type
_entity.pdbx_description
1 polymer ?
#
loop_
_entity_poly.entity_id
_entity_poly.type
_entity_poly.pdbx_seq_one_letter_code
_entity_poly.pdbx_strand_id
1 'polypeptide(L)'
;MKALVLTGQNQYQVVSYFLDGIAHDLTLLGYDVDFLNVQSESTIKDGLVHILPLNDYDMIFSFNGVGLGEVSENYNTLDYAKEKPLYVFCVDNPIHLMLRFFGQPVKVLCVAQEHEAFLRACGVEAYYFPHAVPSNFTVPSSQPASDTCAIPLLFPVSFIDKKAFKKELAPVWGKLGQVIEASHTVTDFLQFIGVMPSPQGPARTQLNEMILRISATVDKYLRAKQREACLIDCANQNRRLTVIGRDVTRYSEVCDFHQYKDSVSFSELLSLIAQSDFVVHQSPGFERGLHERVLYALASGTGVLSYHAQFAESIFANKGVFGFEHTLPMATDSTYLEAVKKGQETVLTQHTWHNHLALLLK
;
A
#
# COMPACT_ATOMS: atom_id res chain seq x y z
N MET A 1 9.03 -27.37 5.29
CA MET A 1 9.13 -26.17 6.14
C MET A 1 7.71 -25.68 6.39
N LYS A 2 7.47 -24.92 7.45
CA LYS A 2 6.11 -24.47 7.80
C LYS A 2 6.12 -23.01 8.21
N ALA A 3 5.17 -22.25 7.66
CA ALA A 3 4.99 -20.84 7.93
C ALA A 3 3.60 -20.59 8.50
N LEU A 4 3.50 -19.64 9.44
CA LEU A 4 2.24 -19.16 9.96
C LEU A 4 1.97 -17.75 9.45
N VAL A 5 0.75 -17.51 8.97
CA VAL A 5 0.28 -16.18 8.59
C VAL A 5 -0.77 -15.70 9.59
N LEU A 6 -0.48 -14.59 10.26
CA LEU A 6 -1.40 -13.91 11.17
C LEU A 6 -2.20 -12.87 10.41
N THR A 7 -3.53 -12.95 10.53
CA THR A 7 -4.48 -12.05 9.88
C THR A 7 -5.53 -11.51 10.85
N GLY A 8 -6.25 -10.47 10.47
CA GLY A 8 -7.32 -9.87 11.27
C GLY A 8 -8.50 -9.42 10.41
N GLN A 9 -9.18 -8.37 10.84
CA GLN A 9 -10.25 -7.77 10.03
C GLN A 9 -9.68 -7.02 8.82
N ASN A 10 -10.11 -7.43 7.62
CA ASN A 10 -9.66 -6.86 6.36
C ASN A 10 -10.83 -6.18 5.63
N GLN A 11 -10.67 -4.90 5.27
CA GLN A 11 -11.65 -4.18 4.45
C GLN A 11 -11.48 -4.57 2.97
N TYR A 12 -12.59 -4.73 2.24
CA TYR A 12 -12.65 -4.97 0.79
C TYR A 12 -11.90 -6.21 0.27
N GLN A 13 -11.47 -7.11 1.16
CA GLN A 13 -10.75 -8.36 0.83
C GLN A 13 -9.39 -8.17 0.13
N VAL A 14 -8.87 -6.93 0.02
CA VAL A 14 -7.56 -6.66 -0.62
C VAL A 14 -6.44 -7.39 0.11
N VAL A 15 -6.41 -7.28 1.45
CA VAL A 15 -5.42 -7.98 2.27
C VAL A 15 -5.57 -9.49 2.16
N SER A 16 -6.79 -10.01 2.11
CA SER A 16 -7.01 -11.45 1.89
C SER A 16 -6.39 -11.89 0.56
N TYR A 17 -6.59 -11.14 -0.51
CA TYR A 17 -5.98 -11.43 -1.81
C TYR A 17 -4.45 -11.41 -1.76
N PHE A 18 -3.84 -10.48 -1.01
CA PHE A 18 -2.39 -10.47 -0.83
C PHE A 18 -1.90 -11.68 -0.06
N LEU A 19 -2.58 -12.02 1.04
CA LEU A 19 -2.19 -13.14 1.88
C LEU A 19 -2.37 -14.48 1.16
N ASP A 20 -3.44 -14.65 0.38
CA ASP A 20 -3.65 -15.83 -0.46
C ASP A 20 -2.53 -15.96 -1.51
N GLY A 21 -2.14 -14.84 -2.13
CA GLY A 21 -1.00 -14.79 -3.06
C GLY A 21 0.34 -15.14 -2.42
N ILE A 22 0.61 -14.60 -1.23
CA ILE A 22 1.80 -14.90 -0.44
C ILE A 22 1.82 -16.38 -0.05
N ALA A 23 0.70 -16.94 0.40
CA ALA A 23 0.61 -18.35 0.78
C ALA A 23 0.82 -19.28 -0.41
N HIS A 24 0.23 -18.94 -1.57
CA HIS A 24 0.48 -19.67 -2.82
C HIS A 24 1.99 -19.68 -3.16
N ASP A 25 2.62 -18.52 -3.14
CA ASP A 25 4.02 -18.38 -3.53
C ASP A 25 4.99 -18.99 -2.50
N LEU A 26 4.65 -18.98 -1.20
CA LEU A 26 5.36 -19.73 -0.15
C LEU A 26 5.27 -21.24 -0.37
N THR A 27 4.11 -21.74 -0.81
CA THR A 27 3.92 -23.16 -1.15
C THR A 27 4.87 -23.60 -2.27
N LEU A 28 5.03 -22.76 -3.29
CA LEU A 28 6.00 -22.99 -4.37
C LEU A 28 7.46 -23.01 -3.88
N LEU A 29 7.75 -22.34 -2.76
CA LEU A 29 9.06 -22.32 -2.10
C LEU A 29 9.23 -23.47 -1.09
N GLY A 30 8.28 -24.40 -0.99
CA GLY A 30 8.38 -25.59 -0.14
C GLY A 30 7.90 -25.39 1.30
N TYR A 31 7.11 -24.35 1.57
CA TYR A 31 6.47 -24.11 2.86
C TYR A 31 5.01 -24.58 2.85
N ASP A 32 4.63 -25.32 3.88
CA ASP A 32 3.21 -25.47 4.24
C ASP A 32 2.76 -24.23 5.01
N VAL A 33 1.58 -23.69 4.72
CA VAL A 33 1.14 -22.38 5.23
C VAL A 33 -0.17 -22.51 5.99
N ASP A 34 -0.13 -22.21 7.28
CA ASP A 34 -1.33 -22.10 8.09
C ASP A 34 -1.73 -20.64 8.29
N PHE A 35 -3.03 -20.40 8.49
CA PHE A 35 -3.59 -19.09 8.76
C PHE A 35 -4.22 -19.06 10.15
N LEU A 36 -3.85 -18.06 10.95
CA LEU A 36 -4.54 -17.75 12.20
C LEU A 36 -5.16 -16.36 12.14
N ASN A 37 -6.48 -16.31 12.16
CA ASN A 37 -7.22 -15.06 12.23
C ASN A 37 -7.42 -14.64 13.69
N VAL A 38 -6.78 -13.53 14.07
CA VAL A 38 -6.77 -13.01 15.45
C VAL A 38 -7.77 -11.86 15.67
N GLN A 39 -8.82 -11.76 14.84
CA GLN A 39 -9.81 -10.68 14.93
C GLN A 39 -10.62 -10.66 16.23
N SER A 40 -10.82 -11.81 16.87
CA SER A 40 -11.64 -11.96 18.06
C SER A 40 -11.25 -13.23 18.83
N GLU A 41 -11.53 -13.27 20.12
CA GLU A 41 -11.23 -14.45 20.96
C GLU A 41 -11.89 -15.73 20.46
N SER A 42 -13.12 -15.67 19.93
CA SER A 42 -13.79 -16.85 19.38
C SER A 42 -13.07 -17.35 18.13
N THR A 43 -12.72 -16.45 17.21
CA THR A 43 -11.96 -16.81 15.99
C THR A 43 -10.59 -17.37 16.33
N ILE A 44 -9.91 -16.82 17.35
CA ILE A 44 -8.64 -17.34 17.85
C ILE A 44 -8.84 -18.76 18.37
N LYS A 45 -9.83 -19.00 19.25
CA LYS A 45 -10.09 -20.32 19.83
C LYS A 45 -10.40 -21.35 18.76
N ASP A 46 -11.25 -21.03 17.78
CA ASP A 46 -11.61 -21.93 16.69
C ASP A 46 -10.41 -22.21 15.78
N GLY A 47 -9.62 -21.18 15.46
CA GLY A 47 -8.42 -21.30 14.62
C GLY A 47 -7.33 -22.14 15.27
N LEU A 48 -7.05 -21.93 16.57
CA LEU A 48 -5.97 -22.60 17.28
C LEU A 48 -6.10 -24.13 17.32
N VAL A 49 -7.31 -24.69 17.14
CA VAL A 49 -7.52 -26.15 17.04
C VAL A 49 -6.79 -26.76 15.83
N HIS A 50 -6.54 -25.95 14.80
CA HIS A 50 -5.90 -26.35 13.55
C HIS A 50 -4.46 -25.85 13.40
N ILE A 51 -3.93 -25.18 14.43
CA ILE A 51 -2.61 -24.57 14.43
C ILE A 51 -1.66 -25.42 15.28
N LEU A 52 -0.45 -25.64 14.79
CA LEU A 52 0.59 -26.35 15.52
C LEU A 52 1.13 -25.49 16.69
N PRO A 53 1.83 -26.09 17.66
CA PRO A 53 2.68 -25.33 18.57
C PRO A 53 3.60 -24.36 17.82
N LEU A 54 3.76 -23.14 18.33
CA LEU A 54 4.57 -22.09 17.68
C LEU A 54 5.98 -22.56 17.30
N ASN A 55 6.60 -23.38 18.14
CA ASN A 55 7.96 -23.88 17.93
C ASN A 55 8.09 -24.83 16.73
N ASP A 56 6.98 -25.33 16.18
CA ASP A 56 6.98 -26.18 14.99
C ASP A 56 6.95 -25.37 13.67
N TYR A 57 6.78 -24.04 13.75
CA TYR A 57 6.90 -23.14 12.59
C TYR A 57 8.33 -22.64 12.42
N ASP A 58 8.77 -22.53 11.16
CA ASP A 58 10.07 -21.98 10.78
C ASP A 58 10.05 -20.44 10.77
N MET A 59 8.89 -19.85 10.50
CA MET A 59 8.67 -18.40 10.52
C MET A 59 7.20 -18.03 10.72
N ILE A 60 6.99 -16.79 11.15
CA ILE A 60 5.67 -16.15 11.23
C ILE A 60 5.65 -14.89 10.37
N PHE A 61 4.56 -14.69 9.64
CA PHE A 61 4.25 -13.44 8.96
C PHE A 61 3.05 -12.78 9.62
N SER A 62 3.17 -11.48 9.91
CA SER A 62 2.11 -10.65 10.45
C SER A 62 1.82 -9.49 9.51
N PHE A 63 0.55 -9.29 9.17
CA PHE A 63 0.16 -8.14 8.35
C PHE A 63 -0.11 -6.92 9.23
N ASN A 64 0.62 -5.82 9.01
CA ASN A 64 0.55 -4.57 9.79
C ASN A 64 0.67 -4.76 11.32
N GLY A 65 1.42 -5.77 11.76
CA GLY A 65 1.68 -6.07 13.18
C GLY A 65 0.47 -6.64 13.92
N VAL A 66 -0.51 -7.19 13.21
CA VAL A 66 -1.66 -7.88 13.80
C VAL A 66 -1.21 -9.21 14.42
N GLY A 67 -1.66 -9.49 15.65
CA GLY A 67 -1.34 -10.73 16.36
C GLY A 67 0.04 -10.76 17.01
N LEU A 68 0.69 -9.61 17.17
CA LEU A 68 1.91 -9.49 17.95
C LEU A 68 1.61 -9.54 19.46
N GLY A 69 2.33 -10.38 20.17
CA GLY A 69 2.25 -10.54 21.62
C GLY A 69 1.47 -11.77 22.04
N GLU A 70 0.81 -11.67 23.20
CA GLU A 70 -0.03 -12.72 23.73
C GLU A 70 -1.34 -12.81 22.92
N VAL A 71 -1.49 -13.90 22.17
CA VAL A 71 -2.69 -14.22 21.39
C VAL A 71 -3.62 -15.14 22.20
N SER A 72 -3.04 -16.03 23.01
CA SER A 72 -3.74 -16.82 24.02
C SER A 72 -2.76 -17.20 25.15
N GLU A 73 -3.26 -17.80 26.24
CA GLU A 73 -2.45 -18.18 27.41
C GLU A 73 -1.17 -18.97 27.08
N ASN A 74 -1.20 -19.79 26.01
CA ASN A 74 -0.07 -20.62 25.58
C ASN A 74 0.52 -20.19 24.22
N TYR A 75 0.15 -19.01 23.73
CA TYR A 75 0.48 -18.58 22.38
C TYR A 75 0.95 -17.13 22.37
N ASN A 76 2.27 -16.94 22.54
CA ASN A 76 2.91 -15.63 22.51
C ASN A 76 3.88 -15.53 21.33
N THR A 77 3.52 -14.70 20.34
CA THR A 77 4.29 -14.55 19.11
C THR A 77 5.57 -13.73 19.30
N LEU A 78 5.64 -12.88 20.33
CA LEU A 78 6.85 -12.11 20.66
C LEU A 78 7.89 -12.93 21.42
N ASP A 79 7.48 -13.96 22.16
CA ASP A 79 8.43 -14.92 22.73
C ASP A 79 9.06 -15.78 21.64
N TYR A 80 8.25 -16.26 20.69
CA TYR A 80 8.74 -16.94 19.48
C TYR A 80 9.76 -16.08 18.72
N ALA A 81 9.47 -14.79 18.54
CA ALA A 81 10.29 -13.86 17.76
C ALA A 81 11.71 -13.62 18.34
N LYS A 82 11.96 -14.00 19.59
CA LYS A 82 13.31 -13.96 20.20
C LYS A 82 14.24 -15.03 19.65
N GLU A 83 13.69 -16.15 19.17
CA GLU A 83 14.45 -17.32 18.73
C GLU A 83 14.34 -17.56 17.23
N LYS A 84 13.19 -17.20 16.64
CA LYS A 84 12.84 -17.50 15.26
C LYS A 84 12.31 -16.28 14.53
N PRO A 85 12.42 -16.22 13.20
CA PRO A 85 12.05 -15.02 12.45
C PRO A 85 10.53 -14.77 12.46
N LEU A 86 10.15 -13.58 12.93
CA LEU A 86 8.82 -13.01 12.74
C LEU A 86 8.93 -11.78 11.83
N TYR A 87 8.27 -11.86 10.68
CA TYR A 87 8.20 -10.79 9.69
C TYR A 87 6.90 -10.02 9.80
N VAL A 88 6.97 -8.69 9.74
CA VAL A 88 5.80 -7.81 9.70
C VAL A 88 5.71 -7.15 8.33
N PHE A 89 4.70 -7.50 7.53
CA PHE A 89 4.37 -6.76 6.32
C PHE A 89 3.77 -5.40 6.69
N CYS A 90 4.55 -4.33 6.57
CA CYS A 90 4.12 -2.96 6.79
C CYS A 90 3.73 -2.34 5.45
N VAL A 91 2.46 -2.51 5.08
CA VAL A 91 1.91 -2.05 3.80
C VAL A 91 1.44 -0.59 3.82
N ASP A 92 1.32 -0.02 5.02
CA ASP A 92 1.04 1.40 5.23
C ASP A 92 2.29 2.15 5.68
N ASN A 93 2.18 3.49 5.79
CA ASN A 93 3.26 4.28 6.36
C ASN A 93 3.45 3.88 7.84
N PRO A 94 4.69 3.55 8.27
CA PRO A 94 4.96 3.07 9.62
C PRO A 94 4.48 4.01 10.73
N ILE A 95 4.32 5.30 10.44
CA ILE A 95 3.86 6.27 11.42
C ILE A 95 2.49 5.95 12.04
N HIS A 96 1.66 5.17 11.33
CA HIS A 96 0.35 4.73 11.81
C HIS A 96 0.41 3.40 12.57
N LEU A 97 1.51 2.66 12.45
CA LEU A 97 1.61 1.26 12.89
C LEU A 97 2.74 1.01 13.88
N MET A 98 3.71 1.92 13.98
CA MET A 98 4.97 1.73 14.70
C MET A 98 4.75 1.28 16.14
N LEU A 99 3.73 1.78 16.83
CA LEU A 99 3.40 1.37 18.21
C LEU A 99 3.10 -0.13 18.37
N ARG A 100 2.79 -0.85 17.29
CA ARG A 100 2.54 -2.29 17.30
C ARG A 100 3.81 -3.13 17.37
N PHE A 101 4.93 -2.61 16.87
CA PHE A 101 6.18 -3.38 16.71
C PHE A 101 7.44 -2.64 17.18
N PHE A 102 7.32 -1.40 17.67
CA PHE A 102 8.46 -0.64 18.19
C PHE A 102 9.08 -1.35 19.40
N GLY A 103 10.40 -1.51 19.38
CA GLY A 103 11.14 -2.21 20.42
C GLY A 103 10.91 -3.72 20.48
N GLN A 104 10.16 -4.28 19.54
CA GLN A 104 9.90 -5.72 19.46
C GLN A 104 10.95 -6.43 18.59
N PRO A 105 11.29 -7.70 18.88
CA PRO A 105 12.29 -8.46 18.13
C PRO A 105 11.73 -8.97 16.80
N VAL A 106 11.24 -8.08 15.94
CA VAL A 106 10.59 -8.42 14.67
C VAL A 106 11.29 -7.75 13.49
N LYS A 107 11.17 -8.35 12.31
CA LYS A 107 11.72 -7.84 11.05
C LYS A 107 10.60 -7.18 10.24
N VAL A 108 10.69 -5.87 10.01
CA VAL A 108 9.62 -5.13 9.33
C VAL A 108 9.89 -5.00 7.83
N LEU A 109 8.97 -5.50 7.02
CA LEU A 109 9.00 -5.48 5.55
C LEU A 109 8.21 -4.27 5.05
N CYS A 110 8.90 -3.27 4.52
CA CYS A 110 8.36 -1.94 4.21
C CYS A 110 8.10 -1.76 2.71
N VAL A 111 6.89 -1.31 2.35
CA VAL A 111 6.51 -1.05 0.94
C VAL A 111 7.33 0.05 0.23
N ALA A 112 8.03 0.91 0.99
CA ALA A 112 8.80 2.04 0.47
C ALA A 112 10.16 2.19 1.17
N GLN A 113 11.15 2.72 0.45
CA GLN A 113 12.53 2.87 0.98
C GLN A 113 12.62 3.89 2.11
N GLU A 114 11.84 4.97 2.06
CA GLU A 114 11.77 5.96 3.14
C GLU A 114 11.12 5.41 4.42
N HIS A 115 10.23 4.42 4.31
CA HIS A 115 9.68 3.72 5.47
C HIS A 115 10.75 2.87 6.16
N GLU A 116 11.53 2.12 5.38
CA GLU A 116 12.69 1.37 5.88
C GLU A 116 13.68 2.31 6.57
N ALA A 117 14.03 3.43 5.92
CA ALA A 117 14.95 4.41 6.47
C ALA A 117 14.43 5.01 7.78
N PHE A 118 13.14 5.35 7.85
CA PHE A 118 12.50 5.86 9.07
C PHE A 118 12.54 4.85 10.21
N LEU A 119 12.17 3.60 9.96
CA LEU A 119 12.17 2.55 10.99
C LEU A 119 13.58 2.21 11.47
N ARG A 120 14.56 2.14 10.55
CA ARG A 120 15.98 1.94 10.92
C ARG A 120 16.52 3.10 11.75
N ALA A 121 16.14 4.34 11.44
CA ALA A 121 16.48 5.51 12.26
C ALA A 121 15.88 5.43 13.67
N CYS A 122 14.76 4.72 13.83
CA CYS A 122 14.13 4.43 15.13
C CYS A 122 14.71 3.17 15.81
N GLY A 123 15.73 2.53 15.25
CA GLY A 123 16.34 1.31 15.80
C GLY A 123 15.55 0.03 15.54
N VAL A 124 14.60 0.04 14.61
CA VAL A 124 13.83 -1.15 14.21
C VAL A 124 14.52 -1.84 13.03
N GLU A 125 14.64 -3.16 13.09
CA GLU A 125 15.14 -3.98 11.97
C GLU A 125 14.09 -3.96 10.84
N ALA A 126 14.39 -3.25 9.76
CA ALA A 126 13.47 -3.05 8.64
C ALA A 126 14.15 -3.24 7.28
N TYR A 127 13.37 -3.61 6.27
CA TYR A 127 13.83 -3.91 4.90
C TYR A 127 12.83 -3.39 3.86
N TYR A 128 13.32 -2.87 2.74
CA TYR A 128 12.47 -2.58 1.59
C TYR A 128 11.90 -3.87 0.98
N PHE A 129 10.58 -3.94 0.94
CA PHE A 129 9.78 -5.06 0.43
C PHE A 129 8.51 -4.49 -0.22
N PRO A 130 8.58 -4.04 -1.48
CA PRO A 130 7.45 -3.44 -2.16
C PRO A 130 6.31 -4.45 -2.34
N HIS A 131 5.10 -3.94 -2.65
CA HIS A 131 4.00 -4.81 -3.02
C HIS A 131 4.39 -5.66 -4.24
N ALA A 132 3.67 -6.76 -4.42
CA ALA A 132 3.87 -7.69 -5.51
C ALA A 132 2.52 -8.30 -5.92
N VAL A 133 2.50 -9.01 -7.04
CA VAL A 133 1.37 -9.84 -7.45
C VAL A 133 1.65 -11.32 -7.16
N PRO A 134 0.63 -12.18 -7.01
CA PRO A 134 0.84 -13.63 -6.96
C PRO A 134 1.53 -14.13 -8.24
N SER A 135 2.42 -15.12 -8.16
CA SER A 135 3.06 -15.69 -9.35
C SER A 135 2.06 -16.36 -10.32
N ASN A 136 0.91 -16.78 -9.82
CA ASN A 136 -0.23 -17.32 -10.58
C ASN A 136 -1.30 -16.26 -10.89
N PHE A 137 -0.93 -14.96 -10.91
CA PHE A 137 -1.89 -13.88 -11.13
C PHE A 137 -2.71 -14.12 -12.41
N THR A 138 -4.03 -14.01 -12.26
CA THR A 138 -4.99 -14.01 -13.36
C THR A 138 -6.02 -12.91 -13.12
N VAL A 139 -6.46 -12.27 -14.20
CA VAL A 139 -7.59 -11.34 -14.11
C VAL A 139 -8.85 -12.14 -13.81
N PRO A 140 -9.61 -11.82 -12.76
CA PRO A 140 -10.88 -12.49 -12.49
C PRO A 140 -11.82 -12.40 -13.70
N SER A 141 -12.38 -13.53 -14.12
CA SER A 141 -13.39 -13.55 -15.16
C SER A 141 -14.65 -12.82 -14.67
N SER A 142 -14.84 -11.58 -15.10
CA SER A 142 -16.12 -10.90 -14.89
C SER A 142 -17.18 -11.54 -15.77
N GLN A 143 -18.38 -11.80 -15.24
CA GLN A 143 -19.56 -11.82 -16.10
C GLN A 143 -19.57 -10.51 -16.91
N PRO A 144 -19.91 -10.52 -18.20
CA PRO A 144 -19.92 -9.30 -18.98
C PRO A 144 -20.82 -8.28 -18.28
N ALA A 145 -20.21 -7.25 -17.71
CA ALA A 145 -20.94 -6.01 -17.46
C ALA A 145 -21.52 -5.65 -18.82
N SER A 146 -22.83 -5.42 -18.87
CA SER A 146 -23.56 -5.06 -20.09
C SER A 146 -22.69 -4.18 -20.98
N ASP A 147 -22.54 -4.58 -22.25
CA ASP A 147 -21.78 -3.87 -23.26
C ASP A 147 -21.87 -2.34 -23.09
N THR A 148 -20.75 -1.64 -23.36
CA THR A 148 -20.66 -0.21 -23.76
C THR A 148 -20.31 0.89 -22.74
N CYS A 149 -19.51 0.63 -21.70
CA CYS A 149 -18.80 1.75 -21.05
C CYS A 149 -17.31 1.44 -20.89
N ALA A 150 -16.54 1.66 -21.95
CA ALA A 150 -15.09 1.79 -21.83
C ALA A 150 -14.78 2.81 -20.74
N ILE A 151 -13.89 2.46 -19.81
CA ILE A 151 -13.50 3.34 -18.71
C ILE A 151 -12.16 3.98 -19.09
N PRO A 152 -12.12 5.23 -19.58
CA PRO A 152 -10.86 5.76 -20.08
C PRO A 152 -9.85 5.95 -18.95
N LEU A 153 -10.29 6.51 -17.82
CA LEU A 153 -9.44 6.77 -16.66
C LEU A 153 -10.14 6.30 -15.39
N LEU A 154 -9.64 5.22 -14.80
CA LEU A 154 -10.10 4.70 -13.51
C LEU A 154 -9.23 5.25 -12.38
N PHE A 155 -9.85 5.76 -11.31
CA PHE A 155 -9.12 6.23 -10.13
C PHE A 155 -9.63 5.54 -8.85
N PRO A 156 -9.03 4.40 -8.47
CA PRO A 156 -9.40 3.67 -7.25
C PRO A 156 -8.80 4.34 -6.00
N VAL A 157 -9.64 5.01 -5.21
CA VAL A 157 -9.25 5.73 -3.99
C VAL A 157 -10.39 5.78 -2.99
N SER A 158 -10.09 6.04 -1.72
CA SER A 158 -11.10 6.38 -0.71
C SER A 158 -11.14 7.88 -0.44
N PHE A 159 -12.28 8.37 0.06
CA PHE A 159 -12.38 9.74 0.53
C PHE A 159 -11.52 9.98 1.77
N ILE A 160 -10.85 11.12 1.83
CA ILE A 160 -10.11 11.60 3.00
C ILE A 160 -10.56 13.03 3.28
N ASP A 161 -11.09 13.28 4.48
CA ASP A 161 -11.63 14.59 4.84
C ASP A 161 -10.54 15.59 5.18
N LYS A 162 -10.08 16.35 4.18
CA LYS A 162 -9.04 17.37 4.35
C LYS A 162 -9.41 18.40 5.43
N LYS A 163 -10.69 18.82 5.47
CA LYS A 163 -11.17 19.83 6.42
C LYS A 163 -11.14 19.29 7.85
N ALA A 164 -11.52 18.02 8.06
CA ALA A 164 -11.45 17.38 9.37
C ALA A 164 -10.01 17.32 9.89
N PHE A 165 -9.05 16.85 9.08
CA PHE A 165 -7.65 16.78 9.52
C PHE A 165 -7.02 18.15 9.74
N LYS A 166 -7.40 19.17 8.95
CA LYS A 166 -6.99 20.56 9.21
C LYS A 166 -7.50 21.07 10.56
N LYS A 167 -8.74 20.70 10.93
CA LYS A 167 -9.32 21.03 12.24
C LYS A 167 -8.60 20.32 13.37
N GLU A 168 -8.24 19.04 13.21
CA GLU A 168 -7.43 18.30 14.19
C GLU A 168 -6.05 18.93 14.40
N LEU A 169 -5.44 19.47 13.34
CA LEU A 169 -4.14 20.16 13.40
C LEU A 169 -4.23 21.61 13.91
N ALA A 170 -5.44 22.15 14.14
CA ALA A 170 -5.61 23.55 14.57
C ALA A 170 -4.78 23.95 15.81
N PRO A 171 -4.61 23.11 16.86
CA PRO A 171 -3.80 23.47 18.02
C PRO A 171 -2.32 23.72 17.73
N VAL A 172 -1.78 23.12 16.66
CA VAL A 172 -0.36 23.24 16.27
C VAL A 172 -0.15 24.04 14.99
N TRP A 173 -1.23 24.40 14.29
CA TRP A 173 -1.19 25.03 12.96
C TRP A 173 -0.45 26.36 12.96
N GLY A 174 -0.57 27.18 14.00
CA GLY A 174 0.13 28.46 14.07
C GLY A 174 1.66 28.34 14.06
N LYS A 175 2.20 27.20 14.51
CA LYS A 175 3.65 26.93 14.55
C LYS A 175 4.12 26.06 13.38
N LEU A 176 3.31 25.09 12.99
CA LEU A 176 3.70 24.05 12.01
C LEU A 176 3.04 24.22 10.65
N GLY A 177 2.03 25.08 10.50
CA GLY A 177 1.21 25.17 9.30
C GLY A 177 1.99 25.51 8.04
N GLN A 178 2.98 26.41 8.11
CA GLN A 178 3.84 26.72 6.95
C GLN A 178 4.66 25.50 6.52
N VAL A 179 5.20 24.75 7.48
CA VAL A 179 5.99 23.54 7.22
C VAL A 179 5.10 22.44 6.65
N ILE A 180 3.90 22.24 7.22
CA ILE A 180 2.92 21.28 6.73
C ILE A 180 2.52 21.62 5.28
N GLU A 181 2.23 22.89 4.97
CA GLU A 181 1.82 23.28 3.62
C GLU A 181 2.94 23.16 2.57
N ALA A 182 4.19 23.34 2.99
CA ALA A 182 5.37 23.18 2.15
C ALA A 182 5.81 21.71 1.96
N SER A 183 5.28 20.78 2.76
CA SER A 183 5.60 19.36 2.66
C SER A 183 4.78 18.69 1.56
N HIS A 184 5.40 17.84 0.76
CA HIS A 184 4.66 16.96 -0.14
C HIS A 184 4.24 15.70 0.60
N THR A 185 5.12 15.13 1.42
CA THR A 185 4.84 13.93 2.21
C THR A 185 5.13 14.11 3.69
N VAL A 186 4.70 13.14 4.50
CA VAL A 186 5.04 13.12 5.94
C VAL A 186 6.54 12.95 6.16
N THR A 187 7.26 12.34 5.23
CA THR A 187 8.72 12.23 5.27
C THR A 187 9.36 13.62 5.20
N ASP A 188 8.93 14.48 4.27
CA ASP A 188 9.38 15.87 4.19
C ASP A 188 9.09 16.61 5.48
N PHE A 189 7.88 16.45 6.01
CA PHE A 189 7.47 17.07 7.26
C PHE A 189 8.41 16.67 8.41
N LEU A 190 8.70 15.37 8.56
CA LEU A 190 9.62 14.84 9.56
C LEU A 190 11.06 15.36 9.38
N GLN A 191 11.50 15.55 8.13
CA GLN A 191 12.79 16.17 7.83
C GLN A 191 12.83 17.65 8.23
N PHE A 192 11.78 18.42 7.90
CA PHE A 192 11.70 19.84 8.25
C PHE A 192 11.71 20.09 9.77
N ILE A 193 10.95 19.29 10.53
CA ILE A 193 10.96 19.37 12.00
C ILE A 193 12.20 18.72 12.63
N GLY A 194 13.08 18.14 11.82
CA GLY A 194 14.38 17.62 12.23
C GLY A 194 14.35 16.24 12.89
N VAL A 195 13.28 15.47 12.74
CA VAL A 195 13.17 14.10 13.24
C VAL A 195 13.93 13.13 12.34
N MET A 196 13.87 13.35 11.02
CA MET A 196 14.62 12.59 10.03
C MET A 196 15.78 13.41 9.49
N PRO A 197 16.90 12.78 9.10
CA PRO A 197 17.99 13.47 8.40
C PRO A 197 17.50 14.01 7.05
N SER A 198 18.05 15.14 6.64
CA SER A 198 17.77 15.79 5.36
C SER A 198 19.08 16.16 4.65
N PRO A 199 19.04 16.60 3.38
CA PRO A 199 20.23 17.13 2.69
C PRO A 199 20.89 18.30 3.43
N GLN A 200 20.16 18.98 4.32
CA GLN A 200 20.64 20.11 5.10
C GLN A 200 21.29 19.71 6.44
N GLY A 201 21.21 18.44 6.85
CA GLY A 201 21.90 17.97 8.06
C GLY A 201 21.29 16.72 8.71
N PRO A 202 21.93 16.23 9.79
CA PRO A 202 21.45 15.07 10.53
C PRO A 202 20.15 15.36 11.30
N ALA A 203 19.50 14.30 11.77
CA ALA A 203 18.39 14.42 12.71
C ALA A 203 18.82 15.18 13.97
N ARG A 204 17.97 16.10 14.43
CA ARG A 204 18.19 17.00 15.57
C ARG A 204 17.10 16.93 16.64
N THR A 205 15.98 16.27 16.32
CA THR A 205 14.80 16.14 17.17
C THR A 205 14.55 14.66 17.41
N GLN A 206 14.41 14.24 18.67
CA GLN A 206 14.00 12.87 18.98
C GLN A 206 12.52 12.67 18.69
N LEU A 207 12.17 11.56 18.04
CA LEU A 207 10.79 11.14 17.88
C LEU A 207 10.19 10.84 19.27
N ASN A 208 9.00 11.37 19.52
CA ASN A 208 8.20 11.05 20.70
C ASN A 208 6.74 10.83 20.30
N GLU A 209 5.91 10.40 21.25
CA GLU A 209 4.51 10.07 21.00
C GLU A 209 3.70 11.26 20.44
N MET A 210 3.96 12.48 20.93
CA MET A 210 3.26 13.67 20.44
C MET A 210 3.61 13.95 18.97
N ILE A 211 4.90 13.90 18.61
CA ILE A 211 5.37 14.07 17.24
C ILE A 211 4.79 12.97 16.35
N LEU A 212 4.74 11.72 16.83
CA LEU A 212 4.17 10.60 16.08
C LEU A 212 2.69 10.85 15.76
N ARG A 213 1.89 11.23 16.77
CA ARG A 213 0.46 11.52 16.60
C ARG A 213 0.21 12.70 15.66
N ILE A 214 0.95 13.81 15.82
CA ILE A 214 0.85 14.98 14.94
C ILE A 214 1.20 14.57 13.50
N SER A 215 2.31 13.88 13.31
CA SER A 215 2.79 13.48 12.00
C SER A 215 1.83 12.50 11.31
N ALA A 216 1.17 11.60 12.05
CA ALA A 216 0.12 10.74 11.50
C ALA A 216 -1.10 11.54 10.99
N THR A 217 -1.50 12.61 11.70
CA THR A 217 -2.55 13.53 11.22
C THR A 217 -2.08 14.36 10.03
N VAL A 218 -0.81 14.80 10.02
CA VAL A 218 -0.20 15.51 8.88
C VAL A 218 -0.18 14.63 7.64
N ASP A 219 0.21 13.36 7.73
CA ASP A 219 0.19 12.42 6.61
C ASP A 219 -1.21 12.34 5.98
N LYS A 220 -2.25 12.19 6.80
CA LYS A 220 -3.64 12.16 6.31
C LYS A 220 -4.07 13.47 5.64
N TYR A 221 -3.69 14.61 6.21
CA TYR A 221 -3.93 15.93 5.61
C TYR A 221 -3.25 16.06 4.25
N LEU A 222 -1.98 15.70 4.14
CA LEU A 222 -1.19 15.78 2.91
C LEU A 222 -1.75 14.86 1.82
N ARG A 223 -2.10 13.61 2.16
CA ARG A 223 -2.76 12.68 1.23
C ARG A 223 -4.09 13.23 0.72
N ALA A 224 -4.90 13.86 1.59
CA ALA A 224 -6.15 14.48 1.19
C ALA A 224 -5.91 15.66 0.23
N LYS A 225 -4.97 16.54 0.57
CA LYS A 225 -4.56 17.69 -0.27
C LYS A 225 -4.11 17.25 -1.66
N GLN A 226 -3.24 16.26 -1.75
CA GLN A 226 -2.74 15.74 -3.03
C GLN A 226 -3.86 15.08 -3.86
N ARG A 227 -4.77 14.35 -3.22
CA ARG A 227 -5.89 13.71 -3.93
C ARG A 227 -6.88 14.72 -4.48
N GLU A 228 -7.22 15.75 -3.71
CA GLU A 228 -8.05 16.85 -4.21
C GLU A 228 -7.37 17.58 -5.37
N ALA A 229 -6.05 17.82 -5.30
CA ALA A 229 -5.28 18.42 -6.40
C ALA A 229 -5.34 17.55 -7.68
N CYS A 230 -5.17 16.22 -7.54
CA CYS A 230 -5.27 15.29 -8.67
C CYS A 230 -6.62 15.38 -9.39
N LEU A 231 -7.72 15.46 -8.64
CA LEU A 231 -9.07 15.64 -9.21
C LEU A 231 -9.18 16.97 -9.97
N ILE A 232 -8.77 18.07 -9.34
CA ILE A 232 -8.82 19.41 -9.94
C ILE A 232 -7.95 19.48 -11.21
N ASP A 233 -6.74 18.95 -11.19
CA ASP A 233 -5.83 18.98 -12.33
C ASP A 233 -6.33 18.12 -13.49
N CYS A 234 -6.94 16.96 -13.20
CA CYS A 234 -7.61 16.15 -14.23
C CYS A 234 -8.76 16.93 -14.87
N ALA A 235 -9.58 17.62 -14.07
CA ALA A 235 -10.67 18.44 -14.59
C ALA A 235 -10.15 19.62 -15.45
N ASN A 236 -9.08 20.29 -15.02
CA ASN A 236 -8.43 21.37 -15.77
C ASN A 236 -7.87 20.91 -17.13
N GLN A 237 -7.44 19.66 -17.22
CA GLN A 237 -6.99 19.03 -18.48
C GLN A 237 -8.13 18.37 -19.26
N ASN A 238 -9.39 18.57 -18.85
CA ASN A 238 -10.58 17.95 -19.43
C ASN A 238 -10.52 16.40 -19.46
N ARG A 239 -9.84 15.80 -18.48
CA ARG A 239 -9.68 14.36 -18.28
C ARG A 239 -10.70 13.88 -17.25
N ARG A 240 -11.84 13.36 -17.72
CA ARG A 240 -12.90 12.86 -16.82
C ARG A 240 -12.50 11.51 -16.22
N LEU A 241 -12.52 11.44 -14.89
CA LEU A 241 -12.20 10.23 -14.14
C LEU A 241 -13.47 9.46 -13.76
N THR A 242 -13.36 8.13 -13.70
CA THR A 242 -14.23 7.26 -12.89
C THR A 242 -13.55 7.03 -11.55
N VAL A 243 -13.97 7.76 -10.53
CA VAL A 243 -13.45 7.66 -9.17
C VAL A 243 -14.27 6.63 -8.40
N ILE A 244 -13.60 5.59 -7.89
CA ILE A 244 -14.26 4.47 -7.22
C ILE A 244 -13.64 4.20 -5.85
N GLY A 245 -14.49 4.02 -4.84
CA GLY A 245 -14.07 3.59 -3.51
C GLY A 245 -14.93 4.16 -2.40
N ARG A 246 -14.44 4.05 -1.17
CA ARG A 246 -15.23 4.41 0.02
C ARG A 246 -15.51 5.91 0.09
N ASP A 247 -16.78 6.27 0.25
CA ASP A 247 -17.26 7.63 0.51
C ASP A 247 -16.84 8.66 -0.58
N VAL A 248 -16.44 8.22 -1.78
CA VAL A 248 -15.87 9.09 -2.82
C VAL A 248 -16.87 10.07 -3.42
N THR A 249 -18.18 9.84 -3.30
CA THR A 249 -19.22 10.78 -3.73
C THR A 249 -19.08 12.15 -3.07
N ARG A 250 -18.49 12.22 -1.88
CA ARG A 250 -18.17 13.47 -1.17
C ARG A 250 -17.15 14.35 -1.90
N TYR A 251 -16.34 13.80 -2.80
CA TYR A 251 -15.46 14.62 -3.64
C TYR A 251 -16.21 15.48 -4.66
N SER A 252 -17.52 15.27 -4.87
CA SER A 252 -18.35 16.19 -5.66
C SER A 252 -18.38 17.61 -5.08
N GLU A 253 -18.16 17.79 -3.77
CA GLU A 253 -18.00 19.11 -3.15
C GLU A 253 -16.68 19.80 -3.53
N VAL A 254 -15.69 19.03 -3.99
CA VAL A 254 -14.37 19.51 -4.42
C VAL A 254 -14.36 19.74 -5.94
N CYS A 255 -14.90 18.79 -6.69
CA CYS A 255 -14.95 18.81 -8.16
C CYS A 255 -16.12 17.95 -8.65
N ASP A 256 -17.15 18.54 -9.26
CA ASP A 256 -18.32 17.83 -9.78
C ASP A 256 -18.14 17.30 -11.22
N PHE A 257 -16.96 17.51 -11.81
CA PHE A 257 -16.63 17.10 -13.18
C PHE A 257 -16.48 15.58 -13.37
N HIS A 258 -16.19 14.82 -12.31
CA HIS A 258 -15.90 13.39 -12.40
C HIS A 258 -17.14 12.50 -12.19
N GLN A 259 -17.01 11.21 -12.50
CA GLN A 259 -17.99 10.20 -12.11
C GLN A 259 -17.53 9.55 -10.80
N TYR A 260 -18.43 9.51 -9.81
CA TYR A 260 -18.17 8.90 -8.50
C TYR A 260 -18.98 7.62 -8.33
N LYS A 261 -18.33 6.53 -7.94
CA LYS A 261 -18.95 5.22 -7.71
C LYS A 261 -18.54 4.66 -6.35
N ASP A 262 -19.47 3.96 -5.70
CA ASP A 262 -19.20 3.31 -4.41
C ASP A 262 -18.11 2.24 -4.51
N SER A 263 -17.52 1.90 -3.36
CA SER A 263 -16.53 0.84 -3.28
C SER A 263 -17.08 -0.52 -3.73
N VAL A 264 -16.28 -1.23 -4.51
CA VAL A 264 -16.53 -2.62 -4.93
C VAL A 264 -15.56 -3.57 -4.24
N SER A 265 -15.80 -4.88 -4.35
CA SER A 265 -14.81 -5.88 -3.91
C SER A 265 -13.51 -5.75 -4.69
N PHE A 266 -12.40 -6.23 -4.13
CA PHE A 266 -11.12 -6.19 -4.84
C PHE A 266 -11.16 -6.99 -6.16
N SER A 267 -11.87 -8.13 -6.20
CA SER A 267 -12.04 -8.93 -7.43
C SER A 267 -12.75 -8.13 -8.53
N GLU A 268 -13.86 -7.46 -8.20
CA GLU A 268 -14.57 -6.58 -9.13
C GLU A 268 -13.71 -5.39 -9.55
N LEU A 269 -12.91 -4.83 -8.64
CA LEU A 269 -11.96 -3.76 -8.98
C LEU A 269 -10.92 -4.23 -9.99
N LEU A 270 -10.39 -5.46 -9.88
CA LEU A 270 -9.45 -6.01 -10.86
C LEU A 270 -10.09 -6.15 -12.25
N SER A 271 -11.36 -6.56 -12.32
CA SER A 271 -12.09 -6.58 -13.59
C SER A 271 -12.28 -5.18 -14.18
N LEU A 272 -12.59 -4.17 -13.35
CA LEU A 272 -12.71 -2.78 -13.80
C LEU A 272 -11.36 -2.22 -14.28
N ILE A 273 -10.27 -2.56 -13.57
CA ILE A 273 -8.90 -2.21 -13.99
C ILE A 273 -8.64 -2.76 -15.39
N ALA A 274 -8.88 -4.06 -15.63
CA ALA A 274 -8.66 -4.70 -16.92
C ALA A 274 -9.52 -4.14 -18.07
N GLN A 275 -10.67 -3.53 -17.75
CA GLN A 275 -11.57 -2.88 -18.71
C GLN A 275 -11.26 -1.39 -18.95
N SER A 276 -10.28 -0.84 -18.23
CA SER A 276 -9.91 0.57 -18.32
C SER A 276 -8.76 0.82 -19.29
N ASP A 277 -8.72 1.99 -19.91
CA ASP A 277 -7.57 2.40 -20.73
C ASP A 277 -6.37 2.76 -19.82
N PHE A 278 -6.62 3.51 -18.74
CA PHE A 278 -5.60 3.78 -17.73
C PHE A 278 -6.15 3.70 -16.32
N VAL A 279 -5.28 3.32 -15.39
CA VAL A 279 -5.47 3.51 -13.95
C VAL A 279 -4.65 4.70 -13.49
N VAL A 280 -5.30 5.68 -12.87
CA VAL A 280 -4.63 6.84 -12.27
C VAL A 280 -3.95 6.41 -10.97
N HIS A 281 -2.64 6.63 -10.90
CA HIS A 281 -1.85 6.41 -9.70
C HIS A 281 -1.41 7.73 -9.06
N GLN A 282 -2.10 8.10 -7.99
CA GLN A 282 -1.59 9.04 -6.99
C GLN A 282 -0.96 8.24 -5.85
N SER A 283 0.35 8.44 -5.62
CA SER A 283 1.08 7.75 -4.55
C SER A 283 0.51 8.16 -3.18
N PRO A 284 0.22 7.23 -2.26
CA PRO A 284 -0.27 7.54 -0.93
C PRO A 284 0.85 8.06 0.01
N GLY A 285 1.81 8.83 -0.51
CA GLY A 285 3.00 9.28 0.22
C GLY A 285 4.15 8.26 0.24
N PHE A 286 4.15 7.31 -0.69
CA PHE A 286 5.23 6.34 -0.92
C PHE A 286 6.04 6.83 -2.12
N GLU A 287 6.96 7.75 -1.88
CA GLU A 287 7.75 8.42 -2.90
C GLU A 287 8.73 7.46 -3.56
N ARG A 288 9.33 6.52 -2.80
CA ARG A 288 10.22 5.48 -3.34
C ARG A 288 9.73 4.08 -2.97
N GLY A 289 8.47 3.82 -3.29
CA GLY A 289 7.84 2.52 -3.15
C GLY A 289 6.97 2.17 -4.35
N LEU A 290 6.57 0.90 -4.43
CA LEU A 290 5.59 0.42 -5.41
C LEU A 290 4.34 -0.07 -4.67
N HIS A 291 3.22 0.58 -4.95
CA HIS A 291 1.91 0.23 -4.40
C HIS A 291 1.19 -0.77 -5.31
N GLU A 292 0.19 -1.48 -4.77
CA GLU A 292 -0.54 -2.51 -5.52
C GLU A 292 -1.21 -1.93 -6.76
N ARG A 293 -1.68 -0.67 -6.71
CA ARG A 293 -2.39 -0.04 -7.83
C ARG A 293 -1.56 -0.03 -9.12
N VAL A 294 -0.24 0.18 -9.02
CA VAL A 294 0.64 0.17 -10.20
C VAL A 294 0.80 -1.26 -10.71
N LEU A 295 1.11 -2.18 -9.80
CA LEU A 295 1.45 -3.56 -10.14
C LEU A 295 0.25 -4.34 -10.68
N TYR A 296 -0.91 -4.22 -10.03
CA TYR A 296 -2.13 -4.90 -10.47
C TYR A 296 -2.69 -4.30 -11.77
N ALA A 297 -2.50 -3.00 -12.02
CA ALA A 297 -2.87 -2.41 -13.31
C ALA A 297 -2.03 -2.99 -14.45
N LEU A 298 -0.69 -2.95 -14.31
CA LEU A 298 0.21 -3.51 -15.32
C LEU A 298 0.04 -5.03 -15.47
N ALA A 299 -0.13 -5.77 -14.38
CA ALA A 299 -0.39 -7.21 -14.42
C ALA A 299 -1.70 -7.54 -15.16
N SER A 300 -2.71 -6.67 -15.04
CA SER A 300 -3.99 -6.78 -15.76
C SER A 300 -3.91 -6.35 -17.23
N GLY A 301 -2.76 -5.85 -17.68
CA GLY A 301 -2.60 -5.34 -19.05
C GLY A 301 -3.19 -3.94 -19.24
N THR A 302 -3.19 -3.12 -18.19
CA THR A 302 -3.71 -1.75 -18.21
C THR A 302 -2.60 -0.74 -17.91
N GLY A 303 -2.55 0.35 -18.68
CA GLY A 303 -1.61 1.43 -18.48
C GLY A 303 -1.85 2.18 -17.16
N VAL A 304 -0.80 2.82 -16.66
CA VAL A 304 -0.86 3.62 -15.43
C VAL A 304 -0.57 5.07 -15.75
N LEU A 305 -1.47 5.96 -15.36
CA LEU A 305 -1.25 7.40 -15.38
C LEU A 305 -0.68 7.84 -14.02
N SER A 306 0.62 8.11 -13.96
CA SER A 306 1.33 8.52 -12.75
C SER A 306 1.11 10.01 -12.47
N TYR A 307 0.42 10.32 -11.37
CA TYR A 307 0.26 11.68 -10.86
C TYR A 307 1.37 12.00 -9.85
N HIS A 308 2.43 12.67 -10.34
CA HIS A 308 3.62 13.08 -9.60
C HIS A 308 4.34 11.94 -8.85
N ALA A 309 4.28 10.70 -9.34
CA ALA A 309 4.94 9.53 -8.74
C ALA A 309 6.19 9.12 -9.54
N GLN A 310 7.22 9.96 -9.50
CA GLN A 310 8.45 9.81 -10.30
C GLN A 310 9.15 8.45 -10.13
N PHE A 311 9.08 7.83 -8.95
CA PHE A 311 9.69 6.53 -8.74
C PHE A 311 9.04 5.43 -9.59
N ALA A 312 7.70 5.38 -9.64
CA ALA A 312 7.00 4.42 -10.49
C ALA A 312 7.33 4.64 -11.98
N GLU A 313 7.40 5.91 -12.42
CA GLU A 313 7.83 6.27 -13.77
C GLU A 313 9.26 5.80 -14.07
N SER A 314 10.17 5.91 -13.10
CA SER A 314 11.56 5.48 -13.27
C SER A 314 11.71 3.95 -13.37
N ILE A 315 10.98 3.18 -12.55
CA ILE A 315 11.03 1.72 -12.55
C ILE A 315 10.41 1.15 -13.84
N PHE A 316 9.33 1.76 -14.29
CA PHE A 316 8.56 1.31 -15.45
C PHE A 316 8.70 2.25 -16.67
N ALA A 317 9.87 2.87 -16.83
CA ALA A 317 10.15 3.75 -17.96
C ALA A 317 9.92 3.01 -19.29
N ASN A 318 9.00 3.51 -20.12
CA ASN A 318 8.53 2.86 -21.36
C ASN A 318 7.90 1.46 -21.18
N LYS A 319 7.38 1.18 -19.99
CA LYS A 319 6.78 -0.10 -19.60
C LYS A 319 5.38 0.09 -19.01
N GLY A 320 4.56 0.90 -19.68
CA GLY A 320 3.14 1.07 -19.36
C GLY A 320 2.83 2.06 -18.23
N VAL A 321 3.83 2.73 -17.65
CA VAL A 321 3.63 3.89 -16.76
C VAL A 321 3.89 5.18 -17.52
N PHE A 322 2.93 6.09 -17.50
CA PHE A 322 2.93 7.34 -18.24
C PHE A 322 2.82 8.51 -17.25
N GLY A 323 3.72 9.49 -17.36
CA GLY A 323 3.68 10.69 -16.52
C GLY A 323 2.48 11.59 -16.85
N PHE A 324 1.88 12.18 -15.81
CA PHE A 324 0.67 13.00 -15.91
C PHE A 324 0.79 14.18 -16.90
N GLU A 325 1.96 14.79 -16.97
CA GLU A 325 2.26 15.97 -17.80
C GLU A 325 2.32 15.67 -19.31
N HIS A 326 2.34 14.39 -19.69
CA HIS A 326 2.45 13.99 -21.09
C HIS A 326 1.09 13.84 -21.76
N THR A 327 1.07 14.01 -23.08
CA THR A 327 -0.07 13.63 -23.91
C THR A 327 -0.24 12.11 -23.83
N LEU A 328 -1.44 11.66 -23.49
CA LEU A 328 -1.73 10.24 -23.39
C LEU A 328 -1.92 9.63 -24.78
N PRO A 329 -1.28 8.48 -25.06
CA PRO A 329 -1.61 7.71 -26.26
C PRO A 329 -3.04 7.14 -26.14
N MET A 330 -3.65 6.82 -27.27
CA MET A 330 -4.88 6.03 -27.25
C MET A 330 -4.56 4.59 -26.83
N ALA A 331 -5.45 3.93 -26.11
CA ALA A 331 -5.25 2.53 -25.69
C ALA A 331 -5.15 1.55 -26.87
N THR A 332 -5.55 1.98 -28.07
CA THR A 332 -5.42 1.22 -29.32
C THR A 332 -4.09 1.45 -30.03
N ASP A 333 -3.30 2.43 -29.61
CA ASP A 333 -2.03 2.77 -30.26
C ASP A 333 -0.99 1.67 -30.02
N SER A 334 -0.21 1.35 -31.06
CA SER A 334 0.85 0.34 -30.97
C SER A 334 1.87 0.66 -29.87
N THR A 335 2.21 1.94 -29.69
CA THR A 335 3.12 2.41 -28.64
C THR A 335 2.57 2.13 -27.24
N TYR A 336 1.27 2.35 -27.03
CA TYR A 336 0.61 2.03 -25.76
C TYR A 336 0.63 0.51 -25.51
N LEU A 337 0.16 -0.27 -26.49
CA LEU A 337 0.05 -1.72 -26.38
C LEU A 337 1.41 -2.39 -26.13
N GLU A 338 2.46 -1.93 -26.81
CA GLU A 338 3.82 -2.42 -26.62
C GLU A 338 4.36 -2.07 -25.22
N ALA A 339 4.15 -0.84 -24.76
CA ALA A 339 4.60 -0.40 -23.45
C ALA A 339 3.91 -1.17 -22.32
N VAL A 340 2.59 -1.34 -22.40
CA VAL A 340 1.81 -2.07 -21.40
C VAL A 340 2.18 -3.55 -21.40
N LYS A 341 2.37 -4.18 -22.56
CA LYS A 341 2.85 -5.56 -22.65
C LYS A 341 4.21 -5.74 -21.95
N LYS A 342 5.17 -4.85 -22.20
CA LYS A 342 6.47 -4.85 -21.51
C LYS A 342 6.33 -4.66 -20.00
N GLY A 343 5.40 -3.79 -19.57
CA GLY A 343 5.05 -3.59 -18.17
C GLY A 343 4.51 -4.85 -17.51
N GLN A 344 3.53 -5.48 -18.15
CA GLN A 344 2.93 -6.73 -17.72
C GLN A 344 3.99 -7.84 -17.58
N GLU A 345 4.80 -8.05 -18.61
CA GLU A 345 5.91 -9.02 -18.58
C GLU A 345 6.89 -8.73 -17.44
N THR A 346 7.24 -7.45 -17.23
CA THR A 346 8.14 -7.05 -16.14
C THR A 346 7.52 -7.37 -14.77
N VAL A 347 6.23 -7.04 -14.55
CA VAL A 347 5.57 -7.32 -13.27
C VAL A 347 5.48 -8.82 -13.01
N LEU A 348 5.01 -9.61 -13.98
CA LEU A 348 4.81 -11.04 -13.82
C LEU A 348 6.12 -11.83 -13.68
N THR A 349 7.25 -11.27 -14.12
CA THR A 349 8.56 -11.94 -14.03
C THR A 349 9.45 -11.41 -12.91
N GLN A 350 9.23 -10.18 -12.41
CA GLN A 350 10.13 -9.53 -11.45
C GLN A 350 9.43 -9.12 -10.15
N HIS A 351 8.16 -8.71 -10.20
CA HIS A 351 7.41 -8.16 -9.07
C HIS A 351 6.33 -9.12 -8.58
N THR A 352 6.71 -10.37 -8.33
CA THR A 352 5.84 -11.39 -7.72
C THR A 352 6.19 -11.63 -6.26
N TRP A 353 5.22 -12.10 -5.46
CA TRP A 353 5.51 -12.48 -4.08
C TRP A 353 6.57 -13.58 -4.05
N HIS A 354 6.52 -14.54 -4.98
CA HIS A 354 7.52 -15.60 -5.13
C HIS A 354 8.93 -15.04 -5.22
N ASN A 355 9.19 -14.08 -6.11
CA ASN A 355 10.52 -13.50 -6.27
C ASN A 355 10.97 -12.74 -5.01
N HIS A 356 10.09 -11.92 -4.43
CA HIS A 356 10.44 -11.15 -3.26
C HIS A 356 10.70 -12.06 -2.04
N LEU A 357 9.87 -13.09 -1.84
CA LEU A 357 10.02 -14.07 -0.77
C LEU A 357 11.27 -14.95 -0.99
N ALA A 358 11.54 -15.39 -2.22
CA ALA A 358 12.75 -16.16 -2.53
C ALA A 358 14.04 -15.38 -2.26
N LEU A 359 14.01 -14.04 -2.32
CA LEU A 359 15.13 -13.20 -1.91
C LEU A 359 15.22 -13.02 -0.40
N LEU A 360 14.07 -12.89 0.28
CA LEU A 360 14.00 -12.74 1.73
C LEU A 360 14.42 -14.01 2.50
N LEU A 361 14.12 -15.19 1.93
CA LEU A 361 14.30 -16.49 2.59
C LEU A 361 15.62 -17.20 2.26
N LYS A 362 16.52 -16.53 1.52
CA LYS A 362 17.91 -16.95 1.33
C LYS A 362 18.79 -16.43 2.46
#